data_AF-A0A7J4P223-F1
#
_entry.id   AF-A0A7J4P223-F1
#
_cell.length_a   1.000
_cell.length_b   1.000
_cell.length_c   1.000
_cell.angle_alpha   90.00
_cell.angle_beta   90.00
_cell.angle_gamma   90.00
#
_symmetry.space_group_name_H-M   'P 1'
#
loop_
_entity.id
_entity.type
_entity.pdbx_description
1 polymer ?
#
loop_
_entity_poly.entity_id
_entity_poly.type
_entity_poly.pdbx_seq_one_letter_code
_entity_poly.pdbx_strand_id
1 'polypeptide(L)'
;MADKAEKLQRRHEETALMLDKNQEEYNVNDAVFDRPTLEGVLRLIQKKKIDKIKGVLKAGKEAHVFWGTAPGGREIAVKIYYTTTAEFRKGMMRYIEGDPRFKHIRSDTKSLVYAWTQKEFSNLQLAAQGGVNAPRPIDFLKNILVMTFIGIDGVPAPLLRELPLEDPAGFYDMLTDEMRALYQKAGLVHGDLSEYNIMVWENKPVIFDVSQAMFINHPLAPSLLQHDVETVNAYFARLGVQVYDNKELTEWVKTGEA
;
A
#
# COMPACT_ATOMS: atom_id res chain seq x y z
N MET A 1 40.27 3.53 -2.39
CA MET A 1 39.15 3.87 -3.29
C MET A 1 38.72 2.67 -4.13
N ALA A 2 39.65 2.00 -4.83
CA ALA A 2 39.36 0.79 -5.64
C ALA A 2 38.73 -0.38 -4.84
N ASP A 3 39.29 -0.70 -3.67
CA ASP A 3 38.83 -1.80 -2.80
C ASP A 3 37.36 -1.67 -2.34
N LYS A 4 36.87 -0.43 -2.18
CA LYS A 4 35.48 -0.16 -1.76
C LYS A 4 34.49 -0.30 -2.93
N ALA A 5 34.93 -0.01 -4.15
CA ALA A 5 34.15 -0.16 -5.37
C ALA A 5 34.04 -1.63 -5.77
N GLU A 6 35.14 -2.37 -5.69
CA GLU A 6 35.21 -3.80 -5.98
C GLU A 6 34.37 -4.63 -5.00
N LYS A 7 34.41 -4.29 -3.70
CA LYS A 7 33.58 -4.92 -2.67
C LYS A 7 32.09 -4.59 -2.80
N LEU A 8 31.76 -3.44 -3.38
CA LEU A 8 30.39 -3.06 -3.71
C LEU A 8 29.91 -3.85 -4.94
N GLN A 9 30.74 -3.93 -5.98
CA GLN A 9 30.49 -4.70 -7.20
C GLN A 9 30.24 -6.19 -6.89
N ARG A 10 31.10 -6.79 -6.07
CA ARG A 10 30.98 -8.18 -5.64
C ARG A 10 29.72 -8.45 -4.82
N ARG A 11 29.30 -7.48 -3.98
CA ARG A 11 28.00 -7.54 -3.29
C ARG A 11 26.82 -7.41 -4.24
N HIS A 12 26.92 -6.59 -5.28
CA HIS A 12 25.90 -6.50 -6.33
C HIS A 12 25.78 -7.83 -7.08
N GLU A 13 26.90 -8.47 -7.43
CA GLU A 13 26.93 -9.78 -8.08
C GLU A 13 26.41 -10.90 -7.18
N GLU A 14 26.82 -10.97 -5.92
CA GLU A 14 26.31 -11.94 -4.93
C GLU A 14 24.80 -11.79 -4.66
N THR A 15 24.28 -10.57 -4.79
CA THR A 15 22.85 -10.28 -4.60
C THR A 15 22.04 -10.60 -5.85
N ALA A 16 22.58 -10.30 -7.04
CA ALA A 16 22.05 -10.83 -8.28
C ALA A 16 21.95 -12.36 -8.17
N LEU A 17 23.00 -13.03 -7.66
CA LEU A 17 23.01 -14.46 -7.37
C LEU A 17 22.00 -14.94 -6.30
N MET A 18 21.68 -14.13 -5.28
CA MET A 18 20.62 -14.47 -4.30
C MET A 18 19.21 -14.28 -4.87
N LEU A 19 19.07 -13.41 -5.88
CA LEU A 19 17.88 -13.24 -6.71
C LEU A 19 17.83 -14.26 -7.87
N ASP A 20 18.91 -15.02 -8.10
CA ASP A 20 19.14 -15.91 -9.26
C ASP A 20 19.17 -17.40 -8.88
N LYS A 21 18.16 -17.88 -8.15
CA LYS A 21 17.92 -19.32 -8.02
C LYS A 21 16.54 -19.70 -8.54
N ASN A 22 16.30 -19.36 -9.80
CA ASN A 22 15.66 -20.17 -10.83
C ASN A 22 15.54 -19.32 -12.11
N GLN A 23 16.12 -19.80 -13.20
CA GLN A 23 16.28 -19.12 -14.50
C GLN A 23 14.96 -18.81 -15.27
N GLU A 24 13.83 -18.68 -14.57
CA GLU A 24 12.56 -18.19 -15.11
C GLU A 24 12.11 -16.85 -14.47
N GLU A 25 12.70 -16.43 -13.34
CA GLU A 25 12.32 -15.21 -12.59
C GLU A 25 13.09 -13.94 -13.02
N TYR A 26 14.11 -14.06 -13.87
CA TYR A 26 14.95 -12.91 -14.30
C TYR A 26 14.35 -12.06 -15.44
N ASN A 27 13.04 -12.18 -15.69
CA ASN A 27 12.30 -11.24 -16.56
C ASN A 27 11.58 -10.16 -15.76
N VAL A 28 11.97 -9.93 -14.50
CA VAL A 28 11.44 -8.84 -13.69
C VAL A 28 12.18 -7.54 -14.02
N ASN A 29 11.89 -7.05 -15.23
CA ASN A 29 12.14 -5.73 -15.79
C ASN A 29 13.09 -4.83 -14.99
N ASP A 30 14.30 -4.64 -15.51
CA ASP A 30 15.32 -3.65 -15.11
C ASP A 30 14.79 -2.22 -14.88
N ALA A 31 13.55 -1.91 -15.29
CA ALA A 31 12.93 -0.60 -15.23
C ALA A 31 12.69 -0.03 -13.82
N VAL A 32 12.58 -0.85 -12.77
CA VAL A 32 12.26 -0.39 -11.39
C VAL A 32 13.49 -0.30 -10.51
N PHE A 33 14.48 -1.15 -10.77
CA PHE A 33 15.64 -1.32 -9.92
C PHE A 33 16.78 -0.42 -10.35
N ASP A 34 16.57 0.90 -10.22
CA ASP A 34 17.69 1.83 -10.30
C ASP A 34 18.73 1.50 -9.19
N ARG A 35 19.99 1.89 -9.40
CA ARG A 35 21.07 1.63 -8.44
C ARG A 35 20.70 2.04 -6.99
N PRO A 36 20.09 3.23 -6.76
CA PRO A 36 19.60 3.60 -5.44
C PRO A 36 18.57 2.64 -4.82
N THR A 37 17.66 2.09 -5.62
CA THR A 37 16.64 1.11 -5.20
C THR A 37 17.31 -0.20 -4.82
N LEU A 38 18.22 -0.73 -5.64
CA LEU A 38 19.00 -1.94 -5.32
C LEU A 38 19.75 -1.80 -3.99
N GLU A 39 20.44 -0.69 -3.78
CA GLU A 39 21.10 -0.39 -2.49
C GLU A 39 20.10 -0.33 -1.32
N GLY A 40 18.88 0.11 -1.55
CA GLY A 40 17.80 0.12 -0.56
C GLY A 40 17.36 -1.28 -0.18
N VAL A 41 17.08 -2.14 -1.17
CA VAL A 41 16.72 -3.55 -0.96
C VAL A 41 17.82 -4.27 -0.19
N LEU A 42 19.09 -4.09 -0.59
CA LEU A 42 20.25 -4.65 0.10
C LEU A 42 20.30 -4.29 1.58
N ARG A 43 20.02 -3.04 1.92
CA ARG A 43 19.99 -2.59 3.31
C ARG A 43 18.83 -3.21 4.08
N LEU A 44 17.67 -3.39 3.45
CA LEU A 44 16.52 -4.06 4.08
C LEU A 44 16.79 -5.56 4.31
N ILE A 45 17.53 -6.22 3.41
CA ILE A 45 18.03 -7.59 3.60
C ILE A 45 19.01 -7.64 4.77
N GLN A 46 20.01 -6.75 4.82
CA GLN A 46 20.97 -6.67 5.93
C GLN A 46 20.30 -6.41 7.28
N LYS A 47 19.24 -5.60 7.30
CA LYS A 47 18.40 -5.35 8.47
C LYS A 47 17.46 -6.51 8.84
N LYS A 48 17.52 -7.63 8.11
CA LYS A 48 16.66 -8.81 8.33
C LYS A 48 15.17 -8.50 8.20
N LYS A 49 14.81 -7.54 7.33
CA LYS A 49 13.41 -7.20 7.00
C LYS A 49 12.92 -7.98 5.79
N ILE A 50 13.83 -8.25 4.86
CA ILE A 50 13.63 -9.10 3.70
C ILE A 50 14.66 -10.23 3.80
N ASP A 51 14.25 -11.46 3.51
CA ASP A 51 15.14 -12.60 3.30
C ASP A 51 15.30 -12.85 1.80
N LYS A 52 14.18 -13.00 1.09
CA LYS A 52 14.15 -13.20 -0.37
C LYS A 52 13.03 -12.41 -1.01
N ILE A 53 13.26 -11.91 -2.22
CA ILE A 53 12.22 -11.47 -3.15
C ILE A 53 12.06 -12.62 -4.14
N LYS A 54 10.82 -13.10 -4.33
CA LYS A 54 10.54 -14.32 -5.09
C LYS A 54 9.83 -14.04 -6.41
N GLY A 55 8.88 -13.12 -6.46
CA GLY A 55 8.15 -12.90 -7.71
C GLY A 55 7.38 -11.59 -7.76
N VAL A 56 6.92 -11.22 -8.95
CA VAL A 56 6.06 -10.04 -9.14
C VAL A 56 4.61 -10.42 -8.86
N LEU A 57 3.97 -9.67 -7.96
CA LEU A 57 2.54 -9.79 -7.72
C LEU A 57 1.75 -8.90 -8.68
N LYS A 58 2.18 -7.64 -8.84
CA LYS A 58 1.46 -6.65 -9.66
C LYS A 58 2.41 -5.59 -10.20
N ALA A 59 2.29 -5.30 -11.49
CA ALA A 59 2.85 -4.12 -12.12
C ALA A 59 1.76 -3.04 -12.20
N GLY A 60 1.92 -1.97 -11.42
CA GLY A 60 1.01 -0.83 -11.43
C GLY A 60 1.59 0.34 -12.25
N LYS A 61 0.81 1.43 -12.33
CA LYS A 61 1.25 2.72 -12.90
C LYS A 61 2.26 3.44 -12.00
N GLU A 62 2.19 3.21 -10.70
CA GLU A 62 2.90 3.99 -9.68
C GLU A 62 4.01 3.19 -8.98
N ALA A 63 3.83 1.87 -8.88
CA ALA A 63 4.74 0.97 -8.21
C ALA A 63 4.66 -0.44 -8.81
N HIS A 64 5.72 -1.21 -8.58
CA HIS A 64 5.66 -2.67 -8.65
C HIS A 64 5.53 -3.25 -7.25
N VAL A 65 4.70 -4.28 -7.12
CA VAL A 65 4.57 -5.05 -5.87
C VAL A 65 5.11 -6.43 -6.11
N PHE A 66 6.00 -6.86 -5.21
CA PHE A 66 6.67 -8.14 -5.25
C PHE A 66 6.28 -8.97 -4.03
N TRP A 67 6.18 -10.27 -4.23
CA TRP A 67 6.13 -11.24 -3.15
C TRP A 67 7.54 -11.59 -2.70
N GLY A 68 7.70 -11.78 -1.40
CA GLY A 68 8.94 -12.23 -0.81
C GLY A 68 8.70 -12.87 0.55
N THR A 69 9.80 -13.19 1.20
CA THR A 69 9.81 -13.71 2.57
C THR A 69 10.69 -12.85 3.45
N ALA A 70 10.30 -12.68 4.71
CA ALA A 70 11.16 -12.22 5.79
C ALA A 70 11.83 -13.41 6.49
N PRO A 71 12.85 -13.18 7.33
CA PRO A 71 13.46 -14.25 8.12
C PRO A 71 12.41 -15.01 8.95
N GLY A 72 12.59 -16.33 9.01
CA GLY A 72 11.61 -17.25 9.61
C GLY A 72 10.48 -17.67 8.65
N GLY A 73 10.57 -17.35 7.35
CA GLY A 73 9.64 -17.82 6.32
C GLY A 73 8.32 -17.05 6.23
N ARG A 74 8.15 -15.99 7.03
CA ARG A 74 6.95 -15.15 6.98
C ARG A 74 6.83 -14.44 5.64
N GLU A 75 5.67 -14.52 5.01
CA GLU A 75 5.43 -13.90 3.71
C GLU A 75 5.28 -12.37 3.82
N ILE A 76 5.86 -11.66 2.87
CA ILE A 76 5.85 -10.20 2.81
C ILE A 76 5.54 -9.71 1.40
N ALA A 77 4.94 -8.52 1.32
CA ALA A 77 4.84 -7.75 0.09
C ALA A 77 5.88 -6.63 0.12
N VAL A 78 6.62 -6.47 -0.98
CA VAL A 78 7.59 -5.40 -1.18
C VAL A 78 7.06 -4.50 -2.29
N LYS A 79 6.59 -3.31 -1.95
CA LYS A 79 6.10 -2.31 -2.91
C LYS A 79 7.23 -1.33 -3.22
N ILE A 80 7.59 -1.21 -4.49
CA ILE A 80 8.66 -0.35 -4.99
C ILE A 80 8.08 0.68 -5.95
N TYR A 81 8.09 1.94 -5.53
CA TYR A 81 7.61 3.06 -6.33
C TYR A 81 8.57 3.43 -7.45
N TYR A 82 8.04 3.78 -8.62
CA TYR A 82 8.85 4.32 -9.70
C TYR A 82 9.38 5.71 -9.35
N THR A 83 10.64 5.98 -9.66
CA THR A 83 11.32 7.24 -9.31
C THR A 83 11.31 8.28 -10.44
N THR A 84 10.86 7.92 -11.65
CA THR A 84 11.09 8.70 -12.88
C THR A 84 9.84 9.07 -13.69
N THR A 85 8.65 8.61 -13.33
CA THR A 85 7.46 8.81 -14.18
C THR A 85 6.77 10.17 -13.91
N ALA A 86 6.63 10.99 -14.96
CA ALA A 86 5.98 12.30 -14.86
C ALA A 86 4.47 12.22 -14.56
N GLU A 87 3.82 11.15 -15.00
CA GLU A 87 2.39 10.90 -14.75
C GLU A 87 2.12 10.62 -13.27
N PHE A 88 2.98 9.84 -12.62
CA PHE A 88 2.91 9.61 -11.18
C PHE A 88 2.99 10.93 -10.40
N ARG A 89 3.93 11.81 -10.78
CA ARG A 89 4.07 13.12 -10.13
C ARG A 89 2.78 13.94 -10.21
N LYS A 90 2.09 13.99 -11.36
CA LYS A 90 0.85 14.76 -11.51
C LYS A 90 -0.29 14.22 -10.65
N GLY A 91 -0.50 12.90 -10.64
CA GLY A 91 -1.55 12.27 -9.83
C GLY A 91 -1.33 12.41 -8.33
N MET A 92 -0.06 12.39 -7.91
CA MET A 92 0.35 12.47 -6.51
C MET A 92 0.17 13.87 -5.90
N MET A 93 0.37 14.95 -6.68
CA MET A 93 0.39 16.32 -6.14
C MET A 93 -0.87 16.69 -5.35
N ARG A 94 -2.06 16.28 -5.80
CA ARG A 94 -3.34 16.61 -5.14
C ARG A 94 -3.48 16.03 -3.72
N TYR A 95 -2.72 14.97 -3.43
CA TYR A 95 -2.73 14.26 -2.14
C TYR A 95 -1.50 14.60 -1.27
N ILE A 96 -0.59 15.42 -1.80
CA ILE A 96 0.56 16.00 -1.10
C ILE A 96 0.23 17.42 -0.63
N GLU A 97 -0.51 18.16 -1.44
CA GLU A 97 -0.91 19.52 -1.13
C GLU A 97 -1.69 19.57 0.18
N GLY A 98 -1.28 20.45 1.10
CA GLY A 98 -1.87 20.57 2.44
C GLY A 98 -1.42 19.51 3.45
N ASP A 99 -0.67 18.48 3.06
CA ASP A 99 -0.12 17.49 4.00
C ASP A 99 1.15 18.04 4.69
N PRO A 100 1.16 18.22 6.02
CA PRO A 100 2.29 18.81 6.75
C PRO A 100 3.58 18.00 6.61
N ARG A 101 3.50 16.69 6.28
CA ARG A 101 4.65 15.81 6.08
C ARG A 101 5.51 16.21 4.87
N PHE A 102 4.96 17.01 3.96
CA PHE A 102 5.63 17.41 2.72
C PHE A 102 6.16 18.85 2.73
N LYS A 103 5.86 19.65 3.77
CA LYS A 103 6.18 21.09 3.85
C LYS A 103 7.66 21.42 3.61
N HIS A 104 8.57 20.53 4.00
CA HIS A 104 10.02 20.72 3.89
C HIS A 104 10.70 19.73 2.92
N ILE A 105 9.92 19.05 2.08
CA ILE A 105 10.42 18.11 1.10
C ILE A 105 10.78 18.86 -0.18
N ARG A 106 11.94 18.55 -0.74
CA ARG A 106 12.35 19.09 -2.03
C ARG A 106 11.36 18.69 -3.13
N SER A 107 11.08 19.60 -4.04
CA SER A 107 10.08 19.41 -5.10
C SER A 107 10.53 18.48 -6.24
N ASP A 108 11.76 17.96 -6.22
CA ASP A 108 12.21 16.97 -7.21
C ASP A 108 11.48 15.63 -7.04
N THR A 109 11.23 14.96 -8.16
CA THR A 109 10.44 13.71 -8.22
C THR A 109 10.91 12.67 -7.21
N LYS A 110 12.22 12.49 -7.08
CA LYS A 110 12.80 11.46 -6.22
C LYS A 110 12.54 11.73 -4.73
N SER A 111 12.75 12.97 -4.29
CA SER A 111 12.47 13.38 -2.91
C SER A 111 10.98 13.25 -2.57
N LEU A 112 10.12 13.61 -3.51
CA LEU A 112 8.67 13.43 -3.37
C LEU A 112 8.27 11.96 -3.28
N VAL A 113 8.80 11.09 -4.14
CA VAL A 113 8.54 9.63 -4.11
C VAL A 113 8.96 9.02 -2.77
N TYR A 114 10.09 9.45 -2.21
CA TYR A 114 10.55 8.94 -0.91
C TYR A 114 9.63 9.39 0.23
N ALA A 115 9.21 10.66 0.22
CA ALA A 115 8.24 11.18 1.18
C ALA A 115 6.87 10.49 1.01
N TRP A 116 6.48 10.15 -0.22
CA TRP A 116 5.27 9.40 -0.52
C TRP A 116 5.31 7.95 0.01
N THR A 117 6.45 7.28 -0.15
CA THR A 117 6.68 5.95 0.43
C THR A 117 6.61 6.00 1.96
N GLN A 118 7.21 7.03 2.56
CA GLN A 118 7.12 7.28 4.00
C GLN A 118 5.68 7.59 4.45
N LYS A 119 4.92 8.35 3.65
CA LYS A 119 3.51 8.65 3.88
C LYS A 119 2.70 7.35 3.95
N GLU A 120 2.81 6.46 2.97
CA GLU A 120 2.08 5.20 2.97
C GLU A 120 2.49 4.31 4.17
N PHE A 121 3.78 4.21 4.46
CA PHE A 121 4.26 3.50 5.66
C PHE A 121 3.60 4.04 6.93
N SER A 122 3.60 5.37 7.10
CA SER A 122 2.99 6.04 8.25
C SER A 122 1.47 5.84 8.29
N ASN A 123 0.79 5.86 7.14
CA ASN A 123 -0.65 5.64 7.07
C ASN A 123 -1.00 4.20 7.47
N LEU A 124 -0.25 3.20 7.01
CA LEU A 124 -0.40 1.82 7.45
C LEU A 124 -0.12 1.65 8.96
N GLN A 125 0.81 2.42 9.53
CA GLN A 125 1.06 2.40 10.98
C GLN A 125 -0.13 2.94 11.75
N LEU A 126 -0.74 4.03 11.29
CA LEU A 126 -1.94 4.60 11.90
C LEU A 126 -3.14 3.66 11.76
N ALA A 127 -3.37 3.09 10.57
CA ALA A 127 -4.40 2.08 10.33
C ALA A 127 -4.23 0.89 11.28
N ALA A 128 -2.99 0.38 11.41
CA ALA A 128 -2.65 -0.69 12.32
C ALA A 128 -2.95 -0.35 13.80
N GLN A 129 -2.62 0.87 14.24
CA GLN A 129 -2.92 1.36 15.60
C GLN A 129 -4.42 1.54 15.83
N GLY A 130 -5.16 1.98 14.80
CA GLY A 130 -6.60 2.11 14.83
C GLY A 130 -7.36 0.78 14.78
N GLY A 131 -6.65 -0.35 14.64
CA GLY A 131 -7.23 -1.68 14.56
C GLY A 131 -7.85 -2.01 13.19
N VAL A 132 -7.60 -1.19 12.17
CA VAL A 132 -8.10 -1.40 10.81
C VAL A 132 -7.47 -2.67 10.22
N ASN A 133 -8.28 -3.47 9.54
CA ASN A 133 -7.82 -4.63 8.81
C ASN A 133 -7.11 -4.20 7.51
N ALA A 134 -5.79 -4.02 7.61
CA ALA A 134 -4.91 -3.59 6.54
C ALA A 134 -3.55 -4.30 6.63
N PRO A 135 -2.75 -4.32 5.54
CA PRO A 135 -1.37 -4.82 5.60
C PRO A 135 -0.57 -4.14 6.71
N ARG A 136 0.07 -4.92 7.58
CA ARG A 136 0.90 -4.37 8.66
C ARG A 136 2.23 -3.91 8.07
N PRO A 137 2.65 -2.66 8.32
CA PRO A 137 3.92 -2.15 7.81
C PRO A 137 5.09 -2.76 8.60
N ILE A 138 6.16 -3.15 7.90
CA ILE A 138 7.33 -3.82 8.48
C ILE A 138 8.55 -2.89 8.54
N ASP A 139 8.88 -2.26 7.41
CA ASP A 139 9.93 -1.25 7.30
C ASP A 139 9.74 -0.49 5.96
N PHE A 140 10.45 0.62 5.79
CA PHE A 140 10.56 1.29 4.50
C PHE A 140 11.97 1.85 4.32
N LEU A 141 12.40 2.00 3.07
CA LEU A 141 13.64 2.68 2.77
C LEU A 141 13.58 3.27 1.37
N LYS A 142 13.81 4.59 1.25
CA LYS A 142 13.75 5.31 -0.03
C LYS A 142 12.35 5.13 -0.66
N ASN A 143 12.28 4.51 -1.84
CA ASN A 143 11.06 4.22 -2.60
C ASN A 143 10.51 2.80 -2.34
N ILE A 144 11.02 2.09 -1.33
CA ILE A 144 10.66 0.71 -1.03
C ILE A 144 9.86 0.67 0.27
N LEU A 145 8.69 0.06 0.23
CA LEU A 145 7.83 -0.26 1.37
C LEU A 145 7.79 -1.78 1.55
N VAL A 146 8.02 -2.25 2.76
CA VAL A 146 7.86 -3.66 3.15
C VAL A 146 6.68 -3.78 4.11
N MET A 147 5.75 -4.67 3.80
CA MET A 147 4.53 -4.92 4.59
C MET A 147 4.17 -6.40 4.60
N THR A 148 3.24 -6.81 5.47
CA THR A 148 2.74 -8.18 5.48
C THR A 148 2.05 -8.51 4.16
N PHE A 149 2.27 -9.72 3.67
CA PHE A 149 1.52 -10.24 2.54
C PHE A 149 0.12 -10.66 3.00
N ILE A 150 -0.89 -10.42 2.15
CA ILE A 150 -2.27 -10.85 2.37
C ILE A 150 -2.58 -11.87 1.28
N GLY A 151 -2.63 -13.14 1.68
CA GLY A 151 -2.58 -14.27 0.75
C GLY A 151 -1.86 -15.47 1.38
N ILE A 152 -1.65 -16.50 0.57
CA ILE A 152 -0.96 -17.72 0.98
C ILE A 152 -0.08 -18.23 -0.15
N ASP A 153 1.15 -18.65 0.19
CA ASP A 153 2.10 -19.29 -0.72
C ASP A 153 2.34 -18.50 -2.01
N GLY A 154 2.48 -17.17 -1.87
CA GLY A 154 2.69 -16.24 -2.97
C GLY A 154 1.45 -15.92 -3.81
N VAL A 155 0.29 -16.51 -3.51
CA VAL A 155 -0.98 -16.17 -4.17
C VAL A 155 -1.68 -15.08 -3.35
N PRO A 156 -1.86 -13.86 -3.91
CA PRO A 156 -2.50 -12.78 -3.20
C PRO A 156 -3.98 -13.07 -3.00
N ALA A 157 -4.55 -12.54 -1.91
CA ALA A 157 -6.00 -12.54 -1.71
C ALA A 157 -6.72 -11.86 -2.89
N PRO A 158 -7.86 -12.40 -3.35
CA PRO A 158 -8.60 -11.81 -4.46
C PRO A 158 -9.09 -10.41 -4.10
N LEU A 159 -9.16 -9.52 -5.08
CA LEU A 159 -9.83 -8.24 -4.90
C LEU A 159 -11.34 -8.44 -4.79
N LEU A 160 -12.02 -7.53 -4.10
CA LEU A 160 -13.47 -7.55 -3.95
C LEU A 160 -14.22 -7.68 -5.29
N ARG A 161 -13.73 -7.02 -6.34
CA ARG A 161 -14.30 -7.12 -7.70
C ARG A 161 -14.10 -8.47 -8.40
N GLU A 162 -13.17 -9.31 -7.92
CA GLU A 162 -12.71 -10.52 -8.62
C GLU A 162 -13.43 -11.80 -8.18
N LEU A 163 -14.15 -11.74 -7.05
CA LEU A 163 -14.85 -12.88 -6.49
C LEU A 163 -16.27 -12.48 -6.07
N PRO A 164 -17.30 -13.29 -6.37
CA PRO A 164 -18.61 -13.09 -5.74
C PRO A 164 -18.52 -13.29 -4.22
N LEU A 165 -19.25 -12.49 -3.47
CA LEU A 165 -19.40 -12.65 -2.03
C LEU A 165 -20.54 -13.60 -1.70
N GLU A 166 -20.33 -14.50 -0.74
CA GLU A 166 -21.38 -15.40 -0.23
C GLU A 166 -22.44 -14.62 0.57
N ASP A 167 -22.00 -13.65 1.38
CA ASP A 167 -22.84 -12.72 2.13
C ASP A 167 -22.43 -11.26 1.82
N PRO A 168 -22.95 -10.68 0.72
CA PRO A 168 -22.65 -9.30 0.36
C PRO A 168 -23.09 -8.28 1.42
N ALA A 169 -24.16 -8.55 2.17
CA ALA A 169 -24.70 -7.62 3.17
C ALA A 169 -23.83 -7.60 4.43
N GLY A 170 -23.49 -8.76 4.98
CA GLY A 170 -22.58 -8.84 6.12
C GLY A 170 -21.17 -8.31 5.80
N PHE A 171 -20.70 -8.52 4.56
CA PHE A 171 -19.42 -7.95 4.13
C PHE A 171 -19.47 -6.42 4.02
N TYR A 172 -20.59 -5.87 3.53
CA TYR A 172 -20.81 -4.43 3.49
C TYR A 172 -20.76 -3.82 4.90
N ASP A 173 -21.46 -4.41 5.87
CA ASP A 173 -21.45 -3.96 7.26
C ASP A 173 -20.02 -3.95 7.82
N MET A 174 -19.28 -5.06 7.67
CA MET A 174 -17.87 -5.15 8.08
C MET A 174 -17.00 -4.08 7.41
N LEU A 175 -17.20 -3.80 6.12
CA LEU A 175 -16.43 -2.79 5.40
C LEU A 175 -16.74 -1.38 5.91
N THR A 176 -18.01 -1.07 6.20
CA THR A 176 -18.37 0.23 6.78
C THR A 176 -17.79 0.42 8.18
N ASP A 177 -17.71 -0.65 8.99
CA ASP A 177 -16.99 -0.64 10.27
C ASP A 177 -15.49 -0.35 10.09
N GLU A 178 -14.83 -0.95 9.08
CA GLU A 178 -13.42 -0.66 8.76
C GLU A 178 -13.22 0.79 8.30
N MET A 179 -14.14 1.34 7.49
CA MET A 179 -14.13 2.76 7.12
C MET A 179 -14.24 3.67 8.35
N ARG A 180 -15.11 3.31 9.30
CA ARG A 180 -15.26 4.02 10.57
C ARG A 180 -14.02 3.92 11.45
N ALA A 181 -13.41 2.74 11.55
CA ALA A 181 -12.16 2.56 12.28
C ALA A 181 -11.01 3.38 11.67
N LEU A 182 -10.91 3.42 10.33
CA LEU A 182 -9.93 4.22 9.62
C LEU A 182 -10.12 5.73 9.90
N TYR A 183 -11.36 6.19 9.88
CA TYR A 183 -11.67 7.59 10.16
C TYR A 183 -11.43 7.97 11.62
N GLN A 184 -12.04 7.26 12.57
CA GLN A 184 -12.10 7.66 13.97
C GLN A 184 -10.86 7.26 14.76
N LYS A 185 -10.36 6.03 14.54
CA LYS A 185 -9.27 5.47 15.34
C LYS A 185 -7.91 5.71 14.71
N ALA A 186 -7.81 5.65 13.38
CA ALA A 186 -6.57 5.95 12.68
C ALA A 186 -6.42 7.43 12.28
N GLY A 187 -7.52 8.21 12.32
CA GLY A 187 -7.49 9.63 11.96
C GLY A 187 -7.25 9.87 10.46
N LEU A 188 -7.65 8.92 9.62
CA LEU A 188 -7.42 8.94 8.17
C LEU A 188 -8.72 8.79 7.38
N VAL A 189 -8.79 9.45 6.23
CA VAL A 189 -9.74 9.12 5.16
C VAL A 189 -8.98 8.48 4.01
N HIS A 190 -9.53 7.44 3.38
CA HIS A 190 -8.84 6.73 2.31
C HIS A 190 -8.71 7.61 1.05
N GLY A 191 -9.81 8.22 0.63
CA GLY A 191 -9.89 9.19 -0.47
C GLY A 191 -9.77 8.62 -1.88
N ASP A 192 -9.94 7.30 -2.01
CA ASP A 192 -10.00 6.56 -3.28
C ASP A 192 -10.60 5.15 -3.07
N LEU A 193 -11.33 4.90 -1.97
CA LEU A 193 -11.75 3.55 -1.57
C LEU A 193 -12.76 2.97 -2.57
N SER A 194 -12.48 1.77 -3.07
CA SER A 194 -13.29 1.09 -4.09
C SER A 194 -13.05 -0.42 -4.09
N GLU A 195 -13.79 -1.16 -4.91
CA GLU A 195 -13.62 -2.61 -5.11
C GLU A 195 -12.24 -3.02 -5.68
N TYR A 196 -11.39 -2.05 -6.05
CA TYR A 196 -10.04 -2.25 -6.55
C TYR A 196 -8.96 -2.20 -5.47
N ASN A 197 -9.24 -1.62 -4.30
CA ASN A 197 -8.32 -1.50 -3.17
C ASN A 197 -8.85 -2.15 -1.87
N ILE A 198 -9.79 -3.08 -2.04
CA ILE A 198 -10.28 -3.97 -0.99
C ILE A 198 -9.97 -5.41 -1.43
N MET A 199 -9.24 -6.15 -0.59
CA MET A 199 -9.07 -7.60 -0.72
C MET A 199 -10.10 -8.33 0.12
N VAL A 200 -10.46 -9.54 -0.30
CA VAL A 200 -11.28 -10.49 0.46
C VAL A 200 -10.36 -11.53 1.05
N TRP A 201 -10.15 -11.50 2.37
CA TRP A 201 -9.30 -12.46 3.07
C TRP A 201 -10.02 -13.04 4.28
N GLU A 202 -10.13 -14.37 4.35
CA GLU A 202 -10.88 -15.06 5.42
C GLU A 202 -12.30 -14.50 5.61
N ASN A 203 -12.98 -14.22 4.50
CA ASN A 203 -14.31 -13.60 4.45
C ASN A 203 -14.41 -12.21 5.10
N LYS A 204 -13.28 -11.50 5.25
CA LYS A 204 -13.23 -10.13 5.80
C LYS A 204 -12.64 -9.15 4.79
N PRO A 205 -13.09 -7.88 4.82
CA PRO A 205 -12.47 -6.82 4.04
C PRO A 205 -11.07 -6.51 4.57
N VAL A 206 -10.09 -6.44 3.67
CA VAL A 206 -8.76 -5.90 3.95
C VAL A 206 -8.54 -4.67 3.08
N ILE A 207 -8.47 -3.50 3.70
CA ILE A 207 -8.20 -2.22 3.01
C ILE A 207 -6.70 -2.12 2.73
N PHE A 208 -6.31 -1.82 1.49
CA PHE A 208 -4.91 -1.60 1.12
C PHE A 208 -4.74 -0.37 0.23
N ASP A 209 -3.51 -0.04 -0.14
CA ASP A 209 -3.16 1.14 -0.96
C ASP A 209 -3.51 2.50 -0.33
N VAL A 210 -3.25 2.65 0.96
CA VAL A 210 -3.46 3.88 1.73
C VAL A 210 -2.45 5.00 1.41
N SER A 211 -1.79 4.94 0.25
CA SER A 211 -0.80 5.95 -0.17
C SER A 211 -1.44 7.32 -0.40
N GLN A 212 -2.69 7.33 -0.88
CA GLN A 212 -3.49 8.54 -1.13
C GLN A 212 -4.25 9.03 0.11
N ALA A 213 -4.38 8.19 1.14
CA ALA A 213 -5.08 8.54 2.37
C ALA A 213 -4.55 9.82 3.02
N MET A 214 -5.48 10.63 3.54
CA MET A 214 -5.21 11.94 4.12
C MET A 214 -5.68 12.00 5.57
N PHE A 215 -5.09 12.89 6.37
CA PHE A 215 -5.58 13.15 7.72
C PHE A 215 -7.00 13.74 7.67
N ILE A 216 -7.83 13.39 8.66
CA ILE A 216 -9.22 13.88 8.75
C ILE A 216 -9.32 15.40 8.96
N ASN A 217 -8.26 16.06 9.42
CA ASN A 217 -8.19 17.51 9.58
C ASN A 217 -7.83 18.23 8.26
N HIS A 218 -7.56 17.49 7.18
CA HIS A 218 -7.28 18.08 5.89
C HIS A 218 -8.56 18.71 5.30
N PRO A 219 -8.49 19.90 4.65
CA PRO A 219 -9.66 20.57 4.09
C PRO A 219 -10.47 19.73 3.09
N LEU A 220 -9.82 18.80 2.38
CA LEU A 220 -10.46 17.89 1.43
C LEU A 220 -11.04 16.62 2.07
N ALA A 221 -10.75 16.35 3.36
CA ALA A 221 -11.14 15.10 3.98
C ALA A 221 -12.67 14.84 3.96
N PRO A 222 -13.55 15.85 4.20
CA PRO A 222 -14.99 15.63 4.12
C PRO A 222 -15.47 15.18 2.73
N SER A 223 -14.98 15.81 1.66
CA SER A 223 -15.36 15.44 0.29
C SER A 223 -14.79 14.10 -0.13
N LEU A 224 -13.58 13.75 0.35
CA LEU A 224 -12.98 12.44 0.10
C LEU A 224 -13.75 11.32 0.79
N LEU A 225 -14.21 11.54 2.03
CA LEU A 225 -15.03 10.56 2.74
C LEU A 225 -16.37 10.33 2.04
N GLN A 226 -17.02 11.42 1.61
CA GLN A 226 -18.26 11.31 0.85
C GLN A 226 -18.06 10.49 -0.43
N HIS A 227 -16.95 10.71 -1.14
CA HIS A 227 -16.61 9.95 -2.34
C HIS A 227 -16.36 8.45 -2.05
N ASP A 228 -15.63 8.13 -0.98
CA ASP A 228 -15.39 6.75 -0.54
C ASP A 228 -16.74 6.05 -0.25
N VAL A 229 -17.64 6.71 0.50
CA VAL A 229 -18.98 6.22 0.82
C VAL A 229 -19.82 5.98 -0.44
N GLU A 230 -19.87 6.96 -1.34
CA GLU A 230 -20.62 6.85 -2.60
C GLU A 230 -20.12 5.68 -3.45
N THR A 231 -18.80 5.48 -3.52
CA THR A 231 -18.18 4.41 -4.32
C THR A 231 -18.49 3.03 -3.74
N VAL A 232 -18.32 2.87 -2.42
CA VAL A 232 -18.67 1.63 -1.71
C VAL A 232 -20.16 1.32 -1.85
N ASN A 233 -21.04 2.28 -1.58
CA ASN A 233 -22.49 2.10 -1.70
C ASN A 233 -22.89 1.73 -3.13
N ALA A 234 -22.33 2.39 -4.14
CA ALA A 234 -22.59 2.07 -5.54
C ALA A 234 -22.16 0.64 -5.91
N TYR A 235 -21.04 0.14 -5.36
CA TYR A 235 -20.63 -1.25 -5.56
C TYR A 235 -21.62 -2.24 -4.94
N PHE A 236 -21.97 -2.09 -3.67
CA PHE A 236 -22.86 -3.04 -2.97
C PHE A 236 -24.32 -2.95 -3.44
N ALA A 237 -24.81 -1.77 -3.82
CA ALA A 237 -26.13 -1.63 -4.43
C ALA A 237 -26.24 -2.42 -5.75
N ARG A 238 -25.17 -2.49 -6.57
CA ARG A 238 -25.11 -3.33 -7.78
C ARG A 238 -25.17 -4.82 -7.47
N LEU A 239 -24.78 -5.24 -6.27
CA LEU A 239 -24.89 -6.61 -5.78
C LEU A 239 -26.26 -6.91 -5.13
N GLY A 240 -27.19 -5.95 -5.12
CA GLY A 240 -28.53 -6.11 -4.54
C GLY A 240 -28.59 -5.92 -3.01
N VAL A 241 -27.52 -5.39 -2.39
CA VAL A 241 -27.52 -5.05 -0.95
C VAL A 241 -28.36 -3.80 -0.72
N GLN A 242 -29.14 -3.80 0.37
CA GLN A 242 -29.76 -2.58 0.88
C GLN A 242 -28.70 -1.74 1.58
N VAL A 243 -28.14 -0.78 0.85
CA VAL A 243 -27.12 0.14 1.37
C VAL A 243 -27.74 1.28 2.18
N TYR A 244 -26.97 1.84 3.12
CA TYR A 244 -27.35 3.04 3.86
C TYR A 244 -27.46 4.27 2.94
N ASP A 245 -28.22 5.29 3.36
CA ASP A 245 -28.14 6.60 2.69
C ASP A 245 -26.72 7.16 2.82
N ASN A 246 -26.21 7.76 1.73
CA ASN A 246 -24.82 8.25 1.70
C ASN A 246 -24.54 9.27 2.81
N LYS A 247 -25.49 10.14 3.14
CA LYS A 247 -25.30 11.16 4.19
C LYS A 247 -25.34 10.51 5.56
N GLU A 248 -26.27 9.59 5.79
CA GLU A 248 -26.39 8.86 7.06
C GLU A 248 -25.12 8.05 7.34
N LEU A 249 -24.61 7.30 6.36
CA LEU A 249 -23.36 6.55 6.49
C LEU A 249 -22.16 7.46 6.70
N THR A 250 -22.07 8.58 5.95
CA THR A 250 -20.98 9.55 6.12
C THR A 250 -20.98 10.13 7.55
N GLU A 251 -22.15 10.50 8.08
CA GLU A 251 -22.24 11.00 9.46
C GLU A 251 -21.98 9.91 10.49
N TRP A 252 -22.42 8.68 10.26
CA TRP A 252 -22.13 7.55 11.14
C TRP A 252 -20.62 7.23 11.20
N VAL A 253 -19.92 7.27 10.06
CA VAL A 253 -18.45 7.13 10.00
C VAL A 253 -17.76 8.25 10.78
N LYS A 254 -18.29 9.48 10.75
CA LYS A 254 -17.71 10.63 11.46
C LYS A 254 -18.01 10.65 12.96
N THR A 255 -19.20 10.21 13.35
CA THR A 255 -19.69 10.33 14.73
C THR A 255 -19.23 9.12 15.56
N GLY A 256 -18.34 9.35 16.53
CA GLY A 256 -18.06 8.37 17.56
C GLY A 256 -19.24 8.33 18.53
N GLU A 257 -19.68 7.14 18.95
CA GLU A 257 -20.34 7.09 20.26
C GLU A 257 -19.30 7.54 21.30
N ALA A 258 -19.70 8.51 22.12
CA ALA A 258 -18.89 9.10 23.19
C ALA A 258 -18.58 8.08 24.31
#